data_AF-A0A414QZ82-F1
#
_entry.id   AF-A0A414QZ82-F1
#
_cell.length_a   1.000
_cell.length_b   1.000
_cell.length_c   1.000
_cell.angle_alpha   90.00
_cell.angle_beta   90.00
_cell.angle_gamma   90.00
#
_symmetry.space_group_name_H-M   'P 1'
#
loop_
_entity.id
_entity.type
_entity.pdbx_description
1 polymer ?
#
loop_
_entity_poly.entity_id
_entity_poly.type
_entity_poly.pdbx_seq_one_letter_code
_entity_poly.pdbx_strand_id
1 'polypeptide(L)'
;MRRVWEYIYWRLPVGKRQFLDKANDLVKKADSLRQILESGIKNSYNHQNELYNQMSGKIDGLSNEVRHLHEENARLERIITHYHKQDMQMFWEEYRKDGESTADAQKRFFLALPKAKGVSRNLQLLEKDLLRAFARICEENQLSYWLYAGTLLGAVRHKGFIPWDDDVDTCMAREDIEKLREILKDHQEYRLTVRYDAWGFCKQIRFTYKDTTIPVFIDIFPFDWISEASYEKWEENQKIRKELKTEITDEGNPLIQEFRRAGCVDDDSAIGIQIAEIFNKYYKKLYDKNIICAKEDAKGCLYSFDSWSYCNDNNLISKEIFYPLQKIEFEGDEYYVPNKYIYVLKEVYGEDFYTFPCGEPHFIHADWKKNEKLLEEEVKKRVK
;
A
#
# COMPACT_ATOMS: atom_id res chain seq x y z
N MET A 1 -2.29 -49.19 -63.34
CA MET A 1 -3.75 -49.17 -63.08
C MET A 1 -4.58 -48.45 -64.15
N ARG A 2 -4.16 -47.30 -64.72
CA ARG A 2 -4.93 -46.55 -65.75
C ARG A 2 -5.42 -47.38 -66.95
N ARG A 3 -4.54 -48.19 -67.57
CA ARG A 3 -4.89 -49.03 -68.74
C ARG A 3 -5.97 -50.10 -68.45
N VAL A 4 -5.98 -50.66 -67.24
CA VAL A 4 -7.00 -51.64 -66.83
C VAL A 4 -8.32 -50.95 -66.49
N TRP A 5 -8.25 -49.77 -65.86
CA TRP A 5 -9.43 -48.96 -65.56
C TRP A 5 -10.14 -48.54 -66.86
N GLU A 6 -9.42 -47.97 -67.83
CA GLU A 6 -10.01 -47.58 -69.13
C GLU A 6 -10.66 -48.75 -69.86
N TYR A 7 -10.01 -49.93 -69.85
CA TYR A 7 -10.58 -51.15 -70.44
C TYR A 7 -11.91 -51.56 -69.79
N ILE A 8 -12.01 -51.48 -68.47
CA ILE A 8 -13.23 -51.82 -67.71
C ILE A 8 -14.30 -50.74 -67.88
N TYR A 9 -13.92 -49.46 -67.84
CA TYR A 9 -14.82 -48.31 -67.96
C TYR A 9 -15.64 -48.37 -69.26
N TRP A 10 -14.98 -48.60 -70.40
CA TRP A 10 -15.63 -48.61 -71.71
C TRP A 10 -16.55 -49.82 -71.95
N ARG A 11 -16.51 -50.83 -71.07
CA ARG A 11 -17.45 -51.96 -71.07
C ARG A 11 -18.60 -51.81 -70.07
N LEU A 12 -18.59 -50.79 -69.22
CA LEU A 12 -19.72 -50.51 -68.34
C LEU A 12 -20.90 -49.90 -69.13
N PRO A 13 -22.15 -50.21 -68.76
CA PRO A 13 -23.32 -49.56 -69.32
C PRO A 13 -23.24 -48.03 -69.19
N VAL A 14 -23.76 -47.30 -70.17
CA VAL A 14 -23.67 -45.84 -70.26
C VAL A 14 -24.10 -45.15 -68.96
N GLY A 15 -25.18 -45.60 -68.32
CA GLY A 15 -25.64 -45.03 -67.04
C GLY A 15 -24.65 -45.21 -65.89
N LYS A 16 -23.91 -46.33 -65.83
CA LYS A 16 -22.87 -46.54 -64.82
C LYS A 16 -21.63 -45.69 -65.09
N ARG A 17 -21.27 -45.49 -66.37
CA ARG A 17 -20.19 -44.56 -66.76
C ARG A 17 -20.53 -43.12 -66.38
N GLN A 18 -21.73 -42.66 -66.70
CA GLN A 18 -22.21 -41.32 -66.32
C GLN A 18 -22.22 -41.13 -64.79
N PHE A 19 -22.58 -42.17 -64.03
CA PHE A 19 -22.50 -42.14 -62.58
C PHE A 19 -21.04 -42.02 -62.09
N LEU A 20 -20.12 -42.83 -62.65
CA LEU A 20 -18.70 -42.78 -62.32
C LEU A 20 -18.04 -41.45 -62.71
N ASP A 21 -18.41 -40.86 -63.84
CA ASP A 21 -17.92 -39.53 -64.25
C ASP A 21 -18.40 -38.45 -63.30
N LYS A 22 -19.69 -38.48 -62.93
CA LYS A 22 -20.24 -37.57 -61.92
C LYS A 22 -19.56 -37.75 -60.57
N ALA A 23 -19.31 -38.99 -60.15
CA ALA A 23 -18.60 -39.28 -58.90
C ALA A 23 -17.15 -38.74 -58.95
N ASN A 24 -16.44 -38.95 -60.06
CA ASN A 24 -15.08 -38.43 -60.24
C ASN A 24 -15.05 -36.89 -60.32
N ASP A 25 -16.06 -36.25 -60.94
CA ASP A 25 -16.20 -34.79 -60.96
C ASP A 25 -16.47 -34.23 -59.56
N LEU A 26 -17.31 -34.91 -58.77
CA LEU A 26 -17.56 -34.55 -57.37
C LEU A 26 -16.30 -34.68 -56.51
N VAL A 27 -15.50 -35.74 -56.69
CA VAL A 27 -14.21 -35.90 -56.00
C VAL A 27 -13.25 -34.77 -56.35
N LYS A 28 -13.11 -34.42 -57.64
CA LYS A 28 -12.28 -33.28 -58.07
C LYS A 28 -12.72 -31.95 -57.47
N LYS A 29 -14.04 -31.72 -57.38
CA LYS A 29 -14.62 -30.53 -56.74
C LYS A 29 -14.33 -30.51 -55.24
N ALA A 30 -14.46 -31.65 -54.56
CA ALA A 30 -14.13 -31.78 -53.13
C ALA A 30 -12.64 -31.49 -52.86
N ASP A 31 -11.73 -32.02 -53.69
CA ASP A 31 -10.29 -31.75 -53.58
C ASP A 31 -9.97 -30.27 -53.81
N SER A 32 -10.62 -29.64 -54.80
CA SER A 32 -10.48 -28.20 -55.04
C SER A 32 -10.97 -27.36 -53.86
N LEU A 33 -12.12 -27.68 -53.28
CA LEU A 33 -12.65 -27.01 -52.09
C LEU A 33 -11.72 -27.18 -50.89
N ARG A 34 -11.13 -28.37 -50.72
CA ARG A 34 -10.16 -28.64 -49.65
C ARG A 34 -8.90 -27.79 -49.80
N GLN A 35 -8.36 -27.65 -51.01
CA GLN A 35 -7.19 -26.78 -51.27
C GLN A 35 -7.51 -25.30 -51.01
N ILE A 36 -8.72 -24.85 -51.36
CA ILE A 36 -9.19 -23.49 -51.05
C ILE A 36 -9.31 -23.29 -49.54
N LEU A 37 -9.85 -24.27 -48.82
CA LEU A 37 -9.96 -24.22 -47.36
C LEU A 37 -8.57 -24.19 -46.69
N GLU A 38 -7.66 -25.08 -47.09
CA GLU A 38 -6.30 -25.16 -46.54
C GLU A 38 -5.50 -23.88 -46.82
N SER A 39 -5.61 -23.32 -48.03
CA SER A 39 -4.97 -22.03 -48.36
C SER A 39 -5.60 -20.85 -47.61
N GLY A 40 -6.93 -20.85 -47.45
CA GLY A 40 -7.65 -19.86 -46.64
C GLY A 40 -7.22 -19.88 -45.16
N ILE A 41 -7.10 -21.07 -44.56
CA ILE A 41 -6.62 -21.25 -43.18
C ILE A 41 -5.18 -20.73 -43.03
N LYS A 42 -4.28 -21.09 -43.96
CA LYS A 42 -2.89 -20.63 -43.93
C LYS A 42 -2.78 -19.12 -44.05
N ASN A 43 -3.57 -18.50 -44.94
CA ASN A 43 -3.58 -17.05 -45.11
C ASN A 43 -4.12 -16.34 -43.86
N SER A 44 -5.18 -16.86 -43.24
CA SER A 44 -5.71 -16.36 -41.98
C SER A 44 -4.67 -16.42 -40.85
N TYR A 45 -3.98 -17.56 -40.71
CA TYR A 45 -2.91 -17.73 -39.72
C TYR A 45 -1.74 -16.75 -39.95
N ASN A 46 -1.31 -16.58 -41.20
CA ASN A 46 -0.26 -15.62 -41.53
C ASN A 46 -0.67 -14.19 -41.22
N HIS A 47 -1.91 -13.81 -41.57
CA HIS A 47 -2.43 -12.47 -41.29
C HIS A 47 -2.56 -12.21 -39.77
N GLN A 48 -3.00 -13.20 -39.00
CA GLN A 48 -3.03 -13.12 -37.53
C GLN A 48 -1.63 -12.93 -36.94
N ASN A 49 -0.62 -13.67 -37.43
CA ASN A 49 0.76 -13.50 -36.96
C ASN A 49 1.35 -12.14 -37.34
N GLU A 50 1.02 -11.62 -38.53
CA GLU A 50 1.45 -10.29 -38.95
C GLU A 50 0.85 -9.21 -38.05
N LEU A 51 -0.46 -9.29 -37.77
CA LEU A 51 -1.13 -8.40 -36.81
C LEU A 51 -0.52 -8.51 -35.40
N TYR A 52 -0.25 -9.74 -34.93
CA TYR A 52 0.40 -9.97 -33.65
C TYR A 52 1.78 -9.31 -33.58
N ASN A 53 2.63 -9.50 -34.60
CA ASN A 53 3.96 -8.90 -34.64
C ASN A 53 3.89 -7.37 -34.70
N GLN A 54 2.94 -6.80 -35.46
CA GLN A 54 2.71 -5.36 -35.49
C GLN A 54 2.26 -4.83 -34.12
N MET A 55 1.34 -5.52 -33.44
CA MET A 55 0.87 -5.16 -32.10
C MET A 55 1.98 -5.27 -31.06
N SER A 56 2.74 -6.37 -31.08
CA SER A 56 3.89 -6.58 -30.20
C SER A 56 4.92 -5.45 -30.36
N GLY A 57 5.29 -5.11 -31.60
CA GLY A 57 6.21 -4.00 -31.85
C GLY A 57 5.69 -2.65 -31.34
N LYS A 58 4.37 -2.39 -31.44
CA LYS A 58 3.76 -1.19 -30.85
C LYS A 58 3.81 -1.20 -29.32
N ILE A 59 3.51 -2.35 -28.70
CA ILE A 59 3.57 -2.53 -27.24
C ILE A 59 5.00 -2.32 -26.73
N ASP A 60 6.00 -2.86 -27.42
CA ASP A 60 7.42 -2.69 -27.09
C ASP A 60 7.83 -1.21 -27.22
N GLY A 61 7.38 -0.54 -28.29
CA GLY A 61 7.58 0.90 -28.49
C GLY A 61 7.02 1.74 -27.34
N LEU A 62 5.76 1.51 -26.98
CA LEU A 62 5.10 2.17 -25.84
C LEU A 62 5.81 1.88 -24.52
N SER A 63 6.25 0.64 -24.30
CA SER A 63 6.97 0.24 -23.08
C SER A 63 8.31 0.96 -22.94
N ASN A 64 9.00 1.20 -24.06
CA ASN A 64 10.23 2.00 -24.07
C ASN A 64 9.96 3.48 -23.76
N GLU A 65 8.90 4.06 -24.33
CA GLU A 65 8.51 5.45 -24.08
C GLU A 65 8.13 5.68 -22.61
N VAL A 66 7.35 4.76 -22.01
CA VAL A 66 7.01 4.78 -20.58
C VAL A 66 8.27 4.72 -19.71
N ARG A 67 9.26 3.89 -20.06
CA ARG A 67 10.53 3.83 -19.34
C ARG A 67 11.30 5.15 -19.41
N HIS A 68 11.38 5.75 -20.59
CA HIS A 68 12.03 7.05 -20.78
C HIS A 68 11.35 8.15 -19.95
N LEU A 69 10.02 8.21 -19.97
CA LEU A 69 9.26 9.15 -19.15
C LEU A 69 9.51 8.97 -17.65
N HIS A 70 9.62 7.72 -17.16
CA HIS A 70 10.00 7.47 -15.76
C HIS A 70 11.42 7.98 -15.44
N GLU A 71 12.38 7.77 -16.34
CA GLU A 71 13.76 8.26 -16.16
C GLU A 71 13.83 9.80 -16.17
N GLU A 72 13.09 10.45 -17.07
CA GLU A 72 12.95 11.91 -17.12
C GLU A 72 12.25 12.46 -15.87
N ASN A 73 11.17 11.83 -15.41
CA ASN A 73 10.48 12.24 -14.20
C ASN A 73 11.41 12.14 -12.97
N ALA A 74 12.12 11.02 -12.82
CA ALA A 74 13.12 10.85 -11.76
C ALA A 74 14.25 11.89 -11.83
N ARG A 75 14.63 12.33 -13.05
CA ARG A 75 15.60 13.42 -13.23
C ARG A 75 15.01 14.77 -12.80
N LEU A 76 13.78 15.08 -13.20
CA LEU A 76 13.10 16.32 -12.83
C LEU A 76 12.89 16.42 -11.31
N GLU A 77 12.49 15.32 -10.66
CA GLU A 77 12.37 15.24 -9.21
C GLU A 77 13.68 15.58 -8.49
N ARG A 78 14.82 15.05 -8.99
CA ARG A 78 16.15 15.40 -8.44
C ARG A 78 16.47 16.88 -8.59
N ILE A 79 16.12 17.48 -9.73
CA ILE A 79 16.34 18.91 -9.99
C ILE A 79 15.47 19.77 -9.07
N ILE A 80 14.18 19.47 -8.98
CA ILE A 80 13.23 20.18 -8.09
C ILE A 80 13.70 20.08 -6.64
N THR A 81 14.08 18.89 -6.18
CA THR A 81 14.60 18.66 -4.82
C THR A 81 15.86 19.49 -4.56
N HIS A 82 16.76 19.60 -5.54
CA HIS A 82 17.98 20.40 -5.41
C HIS A 82 17.68 21.89 -5.24
N TYR A 83 16.82 22.45 -6.09
CA TYR A 83 16.43 23.85 -6.00
C TYR A 83 15.64 24.14 -4.71
N HIS A 84 14.73 23.25 -4.31
CA HIS A 84 14.01 23.36 -3.04
C HIS A 84 14.96 23.44 -1.85
N LYS A 85 16.02 22.60 -1.83
CA LYS A 85 17.03 22.66 -0.77
C LYS A 85 17.79 23.98 -0.76
N GLN A 86 18.10 24.56 -1.92
CA GLN A 86 18.74 25.88 -2.02
C GLN A 86 17.80 26.99 -1.52
N ASP A 87 16.53 26.98 -1.95
CA ASP A 87 15.53 27.96 -1.54
C ASP A 87 15.31 27.93 -0.03
N MET A 88 15.20 26.72 0.55
CA MET A 88 15.07 26.55 1.98
C MET A 88 16.31 27.01 2.74
N GLN A 89 17.52 26.79 2.22
CA GLN A 89 18.75 27.31 2.85
C GLN A 89 18.76 28.84 2.87
N MET A 90 18.40 29.49 1.76
CA MET A 90 18.31 30.95 1.70
C MET A 90 17.22 31.48 2.64
N PHE A 91 16.05 30.85 2.65
CA PHE A 91 14.96 31.20 3.55
C PHE A 91 15.38 31.17 5.02
N TRP A 92 16.10 30.11 5.44
CA TRP A 92 16.55 29.99 6.82
C TRP A 92 17.62 31.01 7.18
N GLU A 93 18.51 31.39 6.25
CA GLU A 93 19.51 32.43 6.48
C GLU A 93 18.83 33.79 6.74
N GLU A 94 17.78 34.11 5.98
CA GLU A 94 17.02 35.36 6.13
C GLU A 94 16.08 35.36 7.35
N TYR A 95 15.49 34.22 7.71
CA TYR A 95 14.53 34.12 8.82
C TYR A 95 15.18 34.09 10.21
N ARG A 96 16.43 33.62 10.28
CA ARG A 96 17.18 33.44 11.52
C ARG A 96 17.59 34.79 12.10
N LYS A 97 17.55 34.90 13.43
CA LYS A 97 18.01 36.09 14.17
C LYS A 97 19.54 36.05 14.32
N ASP A 98 20.16 37.22 14.53
CA ASP A 98 21.59 37.32 14.80
C ASP A 98 22.01 36.39 15.96
N GLY A 99 22.94 35.48 15.69
CA GLY A 99 23.46 34.51 16.66
C GLY A 99 22.53 33.31 16.96
N GLU A 100 21.35 33.23 16.35
CA GLU A 100 20.48 32.06 16.44
C GLU A 100 21.04 30.91 15.57
N SER A 101 20.83 29.66 15.97
CA SER A 101 21.19 28.51 15.13
C SER A 101 20.09 28.23 14.09
N THR A 102 20.43 27.61 12.95
CA THR A 102 19.41 27.22 11.95
C THR A 102 18.34 26.31 12.55
N ALA A 103 18.73 25.38 13.42
CA ALA A 103 17.80 24.47 14.08
C ALA A 103 16.82 25.19 15.02
N ASP A 104 17.27 26.22 15.73
CA ASP A 104 16.39 27.01 16.61
C ASP A 104 15.46 27.92 15.81
N ALA A 105 15.94 28.50 14.71
CA ALA A 105 15.12 29.26 13.78
C ALA A 105 14.00 28.39 13.17
N GLN A 106 14.33 27.16 12.76
CA GLN A 106 13.38 26.18 12.26
C GLN A 106 12.32 25.83 13.31
N LYS A 107 12.72 25.46 14.52
CA LYS A 107 11.78 25.18 15.62
C LYS A 107 10.86 26.36 15.89
N ARG A 108 11.42 27.57 15.99
CA ARG A 108 10.66 28.80 16.20
C ARG A 108 9.65 29.04 15.07
N PHE A 109 10.04 28.81 13.83
CA PHE A 109 9.16 28.96 12.67
C PHE A 109 7.96 28.02 12.74
N PHE A 110 8.19 26.73 12.89
CA PHE A 110 7.10 25.75 12.89
C PHE A 110 6.19 25.87 14.12
N LEU A 111 6.75 26.18 15.29
CA LEU A 111 5.95 26.47 16.49
C LEU A 111 5.07 27.72 16.33
N ALA A 112 5.45 28.65 15.46
CA ALA A 112 4.68 29.85 15.17
C ALA A 112 3.63 29.66 14.07
N LEU A 113 3.61 28.51 13.37
CA LEU A 113 2.61 28.28 12.33
C LEU A 113 1.20 28.22 12.94
N PRO A 114 0.21 28.82 12.26
CA PRO A 114 -1.16 28.75 12.75
C PRO A 114 -1.67 27.30 12.67
N LYS A 115 -2.48 26.92 13.64
CA LYS A 115 -3.26 25.67 13.57
C LYS A 115 -4.20 25.71 12.37
N ALA A 116 -4.64 24.53 11.94
CA ALA A 116 -5.71 24.38 10.96
C ALA A 116 -6.96 25.20 11.36
N LYS A 117 -7.80 25.52 10.39
CA LYS A 117 -9.08 26.22 10.58
C LYS A 117 -10.21 25.47 9.89
N GLY A 118 -11.45 25.77 10.26
CA GLY A 118 -12.63 25.17 9.64
C GLY A 118 -12.68 23.65 9.81
N VAL A 119 -13.07 22.95 8.75
CA VAL A 119 -13.32 21.50 8.79
C VAL A 119 -12.07 20.70 9.17
N SER A 120 -10.90 21.04 8.61
CA SER A 120 -9.63 20.39 8.98
C SER A 120 -9.33 20.49 10.47
N ARG A 121 -9.67 21.63 11.11
CA ARG A 121 -9.49 21.75 12.56
C ARG A 121 -10.48 20.90 13.34
N ASN A 122 -11.71 20.77 12.86
CA ASN A 122 -12.71 19.93 13.50
C ASN A 122 -12.29 18.46 13.47
N LEU A 123 -11.71 17.98 12.36
CA LEU A 123 -11.12 16.64 12.25
C LEU A 123 -10.01 16.44 13.28
N GLN A 124 -9.00 17.31 13.30
CA GLN A 124 -7.89 17.27 14.25
C GLN A 124 -8.36 17.27 15.71
N LEU A 125 -9.41 18.02 16.04
CA LEU A 125 -9.96 18.04 17.40
C LEU A 125 -10.66 16.72 17.78
N LEU A 126 -11.35 16.07 16.84
CA LEU A 126 -11.98 14.76 17.05
C LEU A 126 -10.95 13.62 17.08
N GLU A 127 -9.91 13.71 16.26
CA GLU A 127 -8.74 12.82 16.29
C GLU A 127 -7.98 12.93 17.60
N LYS A 128 -7.77 14.15 18.10
CA LYS A 128 -7.21 14.38 19.44
C LYS A 128 -8.05 13.70 20.51
N ASP A 129 -9.38 13.86 20.49
CA ASP A 129 -10.28 13.22 21.46
C ASP A 129 -10.17 11.69 21.38
N LEU A 130 -10.13 11.15 20.16
CA LEU A 130 -9.95 9.73 19.91
C LEU A 130 -8.59 9.22 20.40
N LEU A 131 -7.51 9.98 20.17
CA LEU A 131 -6.15 9.66 20.62
C LEU A 131 -6.03 9.67 22.14
N ARG A 132 -6.69 10.62 22.82
CA ARG A 132 -6.78 10.64 24.28
C ARG A 132 -7.48 9.39 24.82
N ALA A 133 -8.56 8.95 24.17
CA ALA A 133 -9.26 7.73 24.55
C ALA A 133 -8.42 6.47 24.30
N PHE A 134 -7.77 6.38 23.14
CA PHE A 134 -6.83 5.31 22.81
C PHE A 134 -5.70 5.20 23.83
N ALA A 135 -5.02 6.32 24.11
CA ALA A 135 -3.94 6.39 25.09
C ALA A 135 -4.38 5.91 26.48
N ARG A 136 -5.55 6.38 26.96
CA ARG A 136 -6.12 5.94 28.24
C ARG A 136 -6.36 4.44 28.28
N ILE A 137 -6.99 3.87 27.24
CA ILE A 137 -7.26 2.42 27.15
C ILE A 137 -5.95 1.64 27.16
N CYS A 138 -4.94 2.09 26.42
CA CYS A 138 -3.63 1.46 26.41
C CYS A 138 -2.97 1.50 27.80
N GLU A 139 -2.98 2.65 28.48
CA GLU A 139 -2.37 2.80 29.82
C GLU A 139 -3.08 1.95 30.88
N GLU A 140 -4.42 1.96 30.91
CA GLU A 140 -5.23 1.15 31.84
C GLU A 140 -4.99 -0.35 31.68
N ASN A 141 -4.64 -0.79 30.47
CA ASN A 141 -4.42 -2.20 30.12
C ASN A 141 -2.94 -2.56 29.91
N GLN A 142 -2.01 -1.65 30.25
CA GLN A 142 -0.56 -1.87 30.13
C GLN A 142 -0.09 -2.26 28.72
N LEU A 143 -0.72 -1.67 27.70
CA LEU A 143 -0.37 -1.84 26.29
C LEU A 143 0.62 -0.75 25.87
N SER A 144 1.75 -1.15 25.29
CA SER A 144 2.75 -0.19 24.81
C SER A 144 2.41 0.30 23.41
N TYR A 145 2.36 1.62 23.23
CA TYR A 145 2.27 2.27 21.93
C TYR A 145 3.23 3.45 21.85
N TRP A 146 3.42 4.01 20.65
CA TRP A 146 4.03 5.33 20.49
C TRP A 146 3.49 6.09 19.28
N LEU A 147 3.60 7.42 19.29
CA LEU A 147 3.29 8.25 18.12
C LEU A 147 4.28 7.97 17.00
N TYR A 148 3.78 7.85 15.76
CA TYR A 148 4.57 7.51 14.59
C TYR A 148 4.43 8.54 13.46
N ALA A 149 5.28 8.44 12.44
CA ALA A 149 5.20 9.20 11.18
C ALA A 149 4.80 10.69 11.34
N GLY A 150 3.72 11.12 10.68
CA GLY A 150 3.32 12.53 10.60
C GLY A 150 2.94 13.08 11.97
N THR A 151 2.32 12.23 12.80
CA THR A 151 1.95 12.55 14.17
C THR A 151 3.16 12.78 15.08
N LEU A 152 4.18 11.93 15.00
CA LEU A 152 5.44 12.13 15.74
C LEU A 152 6.16 13.40 15.30
N LEU A 153 6.20 13.64 13.97
CA LEU A 153 6.77 14.85 13.41
C LEU A 153 6.02 16.08 13.91
N GLY A 154 4.68 16.03 13.93
CA GLY A 154 3.80 17.06 14.48
C GLY A 154 4.08 17.35 15.96
N ALA A 155 4.19 16.32 16.79
CA ALA A 155 4.52 16.47 18.21
C ALA A 155 5.86 17.21 18.41
N VAL A 156 6.89 16.85 17.65
CA VAL A 156 8.21 17.47 17.74
C VAL A 156 8.24 18.90 17.16
N ARG A 157 7.57 19.11 16.02
CA ARG A 157 7.69 20.33 15.22
C ARG A 157 6.67 21.41 15.56
N HIS A 158 5.44 21.01 15.90
CA HIS A 158 4.30 21.90 16.13
C HIS A 158 3.72 21.79 17.55
N LYS A 159 4.17 20.81 18.36
CA LYS A 159 3.51 20.41 19.62
C LYS A 159 2.03 20.05 19.41
N GLY A 160 1.72 19.48 18.26
CA GLY A 160 0.36 19.17 17.84
C GLY A 160 0.33 18.79 16.37
N PHE A 161 -0.83 18.88 15.73
CA PHE A 161 -0.97 18.49 14.33
C PHE A 161 -0.13 19.37 13.42
N ILE A 162 0.38 18.77 12.34
CA ILE A 162 0.82 19.52 11.18
C ILE A 162 -0.44 20.20 10.59
N PRO A 163 -0.43 21.50 10.22
CA PRO A 163 -1.67 22.21 9.90
C PRO A 163 -2.49 21.63 8.72
N TRP A 164 -1.86 20.84 7.87
CA TRP A 164 -2.48 20.17 6.72
C TRP A 164 -2.68 18.66 6.91
N ASP A 165 -2.24 18.07 8.04
CA ASP A 165 -2.51 16.66 8.39
C ASP A 165 -3.99 16.46 8.74
N ASP A 166 -4.49 15.27 8.42
CA ASP A 166 -5.88 14.84 8.63
C ASP A 166 -6.01 13.42 9.21
N ASP A 167 -4.94 12.90 9.81
CA ASP A 167 -4.90 11.60 10.47
C ASP A 167 -3.93 11.56 11.66
N VAL A 168 -3.99 10.45 12.39
CA VAL A 168 -3.12 10.14 13.53
C VAL A 168 -2.49 8.77 13.35
N ASP A 169 -1.16 8.73 13.43
CA ASP A 169 -0.35 7.52 13.30
C ASP A 169 0.21 7.07 14.65
N THR A 170 0.05 5.80 14.95
CA THR A 170 0.66 5.14 16.10
C THR A 170 1.32 3.83 15.71
N CYS A 171 2.29 3.39 16.50
CA CYS A 171 2.88 2.06 16.38
C CYS A 171 2.58 1.22 17.61
N MET A 172 2.40 -0.08 17.40
CA MET A 172 2.13 -1.03 18.48
C MET A 172 2.67 -2.43 18.16
N ALA A 173 3.07 -3.16 19.21
CA ALA A 173 3.53 -4.53 19.05
C ALA A 173 2.34 -5.39 18.63
N ARG A 174 2.53 -6.33 17.70
CA ARG A 174 1.42 -7.17 17.22
C ARG A 174 0.67 -7.86 18.36
N GLU A 175 1.36 -8.39 19.37
CA GLU A 175 0.69 -9.03 20.49
C GLU A 175 -0.13 -8.06 21.36
N ASP A 176 0.26 -6.78 21.43
CA ASP A 176 -0.53 -5.77 22.13
C ASP A 176 -1.75 -5.33 21.29
N ILE A 177 -1.66 -5.38 19.95
CA ILE A 177 -2.81 -5.15 19.05
C ILE A 177 -3.87 -6.24 19.23
N GLU A 178 -3.44 -7.50 19.32
CA GLU A 178 -4.38 -8.61 19.56
C GLU A 178 -5.08 -8.47 20.91
N LYS A 179 -4.37 -8.05 21.97
CA LYS A 179 -4.99 -7.72 23.27
C LYS A 179 -5.97 -6.56 23.16
N LEU A 180 -5.61 -5.49 22.44
CA LEU A 180 -6.48 -4.35 22.21
C LEU A 180 -7.77 -4.77 21.49
N ARG A 181 -7.67 -5.66 20.49
CA ARG A 181 -8.84 -6.21 19.78
C ARG A 181 -9.79 -6.92 20.75
N GLU A 182 -9.27 -7.74 21.65
CA GLU A 182 -10.10 -8.44 22.64
C GLU A 182 -10.75 -7.48 23.65
N ILE A 183 -10.03 -6.46 24.11
CA ILE A 183 -10.58 -5.41 25.00
C ILE A 183 -11.72 -4.65 24.31
N LEU A 184 -11.60 -4.39 23.01
CA LEU A 184 -12.56 -3.58 22.27
C LEU A 184 -13.77 -4.35 21.71
N LYS A 185 -13.77 -5.68 21.79
CA LYS A 185 -14.82 -6.54 21.23
C LYS A 185 -16.24 -6.11 21.63
N ASP A 186 -16.44 -5.86 22.94
CA ASP A 186 -17.74 -5.46 23.51
C ASP A 186 -17.78 -4.00 23.99
N HIS A 187 -16.75 -3.21 23.66
CA HIS A 187 -16.64 -1.82 24.11
C HIS A 187 -17.76 -0.96 23.51
N GLN A 188 -18.41 -0.09 24.30
CA GLN A 188 -19.61 0.61 23.82
C GLN A 188 -19.34 1.75 22.82
N GLU A 189 -18.21 2.44 22.95
CA GLU A 189 -17.92 3.64 22.15
C GLU A 189 -16.87 3.47 21.04
N TYR A 190 -15.89 2.59 21.24
CA TYR A 190 -14.75 2.42 20.34
C TYR A 190 -14.70 1.01 19.78
N ARG A 191 -14.00 0.85 18.66
CA ARG A 191 -13.73 -0.44 18.03
C ARG A 191 -12.39 -0.41 17.32
N LEU A 192 -11.83 -1.62 17.14
CA LEU A 192 -10.73 -1.84 16.22
C LEU A 192 -11.29 -2.33 14.89
N THR A 193 -10.91 -1.73 13.79
CA THR A 193 -11.24 -2.21 12.44
C THR A 193 -9.98 -2.74 11.77
N VAL A 194 -10.08 -3.90 11.13
CA VAL A 194 -9.00 -4.51 10.38
C VAL A 194 -9.47 -4.72 8.95
N ARG A 195 -8.70 -4.20 7.99
CA ARG A 195 -8.99 -4.33 6.56
C ARG A 195 -7.77 -4.78 5.79
N TYR A 196 -7.97 -5.60 4.77
CA TYR A 196 -6.93 -6.00 3.84
C TYR A 196 -7.04 -5.14 2.58
N ASP A 197 -5.94 -4.51 2.18
CA ASP A 197 -5.88 -3.62 1.02
C ASP A 197 -5.12 -4.29 -0.13
N ALA A 198 -5.82 -4.54 -1.24
CA ALA A 198 -5.30 -5.22 -2.41
C ALA A 198 -4.34 -4.35 -3.24
N TRP A 199 -4.48 -3.03 -3.16
CA TRP A 199 -3.62 -2.06 -3.83
C TRP A 199 -2.51 -1.59 -2.89
N GLY A 200 -2.85 -1.56 -1.60
CA GLY A 200 -1.97 -1.35 -0.45
C GLY A 200 -0.93 -2.46 -0.25
N PHE A 201 -1.29 -3.70 -0.63
CA PHE A 201 -0.56 -4.91 -0.26
C PHE A 201 -0.33 -5.01 1.26
N CYS A 202 -1.28 -4.51 2.06
CA CYS A 202 -1.12 -4.33 3.49
C CYS A 202 -2.41 -4.62 4.27
N LYS A 203 -2.26 -4.66 5.59
CA LYS A 203 -3.31 -4.73 6.58
C LYS A 203 -3.45 -3.34 7.21
N GLN A 204 -4.62 -2.73 7.07
CA GLN A 204 -4.98 -1.47 7.73
C GLN A 204 -5.62 -1.81 9.07
N ILE A 205 -5.00 -1.35 10.17
CA ILE A 205 -5.50 -1.55 11.53
C ILE A 205 -5.80 -0.18 12.10
N ARG A 206 -7.06 0.07 12.44
CA ARG A 206 -7.53 1.39 12.86
C ARG A 206 -8.31 1.32 14.15
N PHE A 207 -8.00 2.22 15.08
CA PHE A 207 -8.87 2.51 16.22
C PHE A 207 -9.84 3.61 15.82
N THR A 208 -11.14 3.37 16.03
CA THR A 208 -12.23 4.24 15.56
C THR A 208 -13.35 4.34 16.58
N TYR A 209 -14.21 5.35 16.43
CA TYR A 209 -15.52 5.32 17.05
C TYR A 209 -16.37 4.18 16.46
N LYS A 210 -17.25 3.57 17.28
CA LYS A 210 -18.30 2.67 16.78
C LYS A 210 -19.29 3.38 15.88
N ASP A 211 -19.53 4.66 16.14
CA ASP A 211 -20.30 5.52 15.25
C ASP A 211 -19.51 5.80 13.97
N THR A 212 -19.85 5.06 12.90
CA THR A 212 -19.23 5.16 11.58
C THR A 212 -19.49 6.48 10.86
N THR A 213 -20.39 7.32 11.37
CA THR A 213 -20.68 8.63 10.76
C THR A 213 -19.59 9.64 11.03
N ILE A 214 -18.73 9.40 12.03
CA ILE A 214 -17.59 10.24 12.38
C ILE A 214 -16.35 9.70 11.65
N PRO A 215 -15.87 10.34 10.57
CA PRO A 215 -14.84 9.80 9.68
C PRO A 215 -13.41 10.03 10.21
N VAL A 216 -13.17 9.77 11.49
CA VAL A 216 -11.83 9.89 12.11
C VAL A 216 -11.36 8.54 12.63
N PHE A 217 -10.06 8.33 12.56
CA PHE A 217 -9.40 7.10 12.97
C PHE A 217 -7.98 7.38 13.45
N ILE A 218 -7.42 6.42 14.16
CA ILE A 218 -5.99 6.34 14.45
C ILE A 218 -5.47 5.14 13.69
N ASP A 219 -4.52 5.34 12.78
CA ASP A 219 -3.79 4.26 12.15
C ASP A 219 -2.81 3.63 13.16
N ILE A 220 -2.84 2.30 13.25
CA ILE A 220 -1.99 1.51 14.15
C ILE A 220 -1.09 0.64 13.28
N PHE A 221 0.17 1.04 13.17
CA PHE A 221 1.20 0.32 12.44
C PHE A 221 1.76 -0.82 13.30
N PRO A 222 1.54 -2.09 12.91
CA PRO A 222 2.10 -3.22 13.64
C PRO A 222 3.61 -3.30 13.44
N PHE A 223 4.33 -3.57 14.52
CA PHE A 223 5.70 -4.04 14.44
C PHE A 223 5.80 -5.44 15.06
N ASP A 224 6.82 -6.18 14.62
CA ASP A 224 7.15 -7.50 15.14
C ASP A 224 8.53 -7.48 15.82
N TRP A 225 8.68 -8.30 16.86
CA TRP A 225 9.92 -8.41 17.61
C TRP A 225 10.99 -9.19 16.86
N ILE A 226 12.24 -8.76 16.97
CA ILE A 226 13.41 -9.46 16.43
C ILE A 226 14.47 -9.69 17.48
N SER A 227 15.14 -10.84 17.40
CA SER A 227 16.18 -11.26 18.34
C SER A 227 17.50 -10.50 18.16
N GLU A 228 17.65 -9.81 17.02
CA GLU A 228 18.75 -8.91 16.71
C GLU A 228 18.32 -7.92 15.61
N ALA A 229 18.77 -6.67 15.71
CA ALA A 229 18.56 -5.67 14.67
C ALA A 229 19.65 -5.82 13.60
N SER A 230 19.46 -6.74 12.65
CA SER A 230 20.42 -7.00 11.57
C SER A 230 19.80 -6.82 10.18
N TYR A 231 20.63 -6.37 9.23
CA TYR A 231 20.22 -6.21 7.82
C TYR A 231 19.66 -7.52 7.23
N GLU A 232 20.16 -8.68 7.67
CA GLU A 232 19.64 -9.99 7.25
C GLU A 232 18.17 -10.18 7.66
N LYS A 233 17.79 -9.85 8.89
CA LYS A 233 16.37 -9.91 9.34
C LYS A 233 15.49 -9.00 8.50
N TRP A 234 15.98 -7.80 8.24
CA TRP A 234 15.28 -6.85 7.38
C TRP A 234 15.11 -7.39 5.96
N GLU A 235 16.18 -7.88 5.34
CA GLU A 235 16.17 -8.39 3.97
C GLU A 235 15.22 -9.59 3.83
N GLU A 236 15.24 -10.51 4.80
CA GLU A 236 14.30 -11.64 4.83
C GLU A 236 12.85 -11.18 5.01
N ASN A 237 12.58 -10.16 5.84
CA ASN A 237 11.24 -9.55 5.94
C ASN A 237 10.78 -8.94 4.60
N GLN A 238 11.68 -8.26 3.87
CA GLN A 238 11.37 -7.73 2.53
C GLN A 238 11.10 -8.85 1.51
N LYS A 239 11.83 -9.98 1.58
CA LYS A 239 11.56 -11.16 0.76
C LYS A 239 10.16 -11.71 1.02
N ILE A 240 9.76 -11.85 2.29
CA ILE A 240 8.41 -12.29 2.67
C ILE A 240 7.33 -11.33 2.15
N ARG A 241 7.53 -10.02 2.32
CA ARG A 241 6.63 -9.00 1.77
C ARG A 241 6.47 -9.12 0.25
N LYS A 242 7.58 -9.34 -0.47
CA LYS A 242 7.55 -9.51 -1.93
C LYS A 242 6.80 -10.78 -2.35
N GLU A 243 7.01 -11.89 -1.65
CA GLU A 243 6.27 -13.13 -1.90
C GLU A 243 4.77 -12.98 -1.65
N LEU A 244 4.37 -12.36 -0.53
CA LEU A 244 2.98 -12.01 -0.25
C LEU A 244 2.39 -11.21 -1.41
N LYS A 245 3.08 -10.13 -1.82
CA LYS A 245 2.67 -9.27 -2.94
C LYS A 245 2.48 -10.07 -4.22
N THR A 246 3.39 -11.00 -4.54
CA THR A 246 3.23 -11.89 -5.69
C THR A 246 1.96 -12.74 -5.58
N GLU A 247 1.69 -13.37 -4.44
CA GLU A 247 0.49 -14.19 -4.26
C GLU A 247 -0.81 -13.37 -4.36
N ILE A 248 -0.87 -12.18 -3.77
CA ILE A 248 -2.07 -11.32 -3.81
C ILE A 248 -2.20 -10.48 -5.10
N THR A 249 -1.31 -10.72 -6.08
CA THR A 249 -1.39 -10.17 -7.44
C THR A 249 -1.58 -11.25 -8.51
N ASP A 250 -1.67 -12.52 -8.12
CA ASP A 250 -1.86 -13.63 -9.04
C ASP A 250 -3.28 -13.64 -9.63
N GLU A 251 -3.42 -13.08 -10.83
CA GLU A 251 -4.69 -13.08 -11.58
C GLU A 251 -5.13 -14.49 -12.02
N GLY A 252 -4.29 -15.52 -11.86
CA GLY A 252 -4.70 -16.92 -12.04
C GLY A 252 -5.64 -17.42 -10.93
N ASN A 253 -5.69 -16.75 -9.77
CA ASN A 253 -6.49 -17.13 -8.63
C ASN A 253 -7.83 -16.35 -8.57
N PRO A 254 -9.00 -17.01 -8.68
CA PRO A 254 -10.31 -16.34 -8.63
C PRO A 254 -10.56 -15.52 -7.36
N LEU A 255 -10.10 -15.99 -6.19
CA LEU A 255 -10.19 -15.24 -4.93
C LEU A 255 -9.44 -13.91 -5.02
N ILE A 256 -8.25 -13.93 -5.62
CA ILE A 256 -7.42 -12.73 -5.78
C ILE A 256 -8.04 -11.76 -6.78
N GLN A 257 -8.65 -12.25 -7.86
CA GLN A 257 -9.40 -11.39 -8.78
C GLN A 257 -10.56 -10.67 -8.06
N GLU A 258 -11.31 -11.38 -7.21
CA GLU A 258 -12.40 -10.78 -6.43
C GLU A 258 -11.89 -9.78 -5.41
N PHE A 259 -10.82 -10.12 -4.68
CA PHE A 259 -10.18 -9.22 -3.72
C PHE A 259 -9.68 -7.93 -4.38
N ARG A 260 -8.97 -8.04 -5.51
CA ARG A 260 -8.48 -6.87 -6.26
C ARG A 260 -9.61 -6.01 -6.82
N ARG A 261 -10.72 -6.63 -7.24
CA ARG A 261 -11.92 -5.88 -7.67
C ARG A 261 -12.59 -5.14 -6.52
N ALA A 262 -12.64 -5.74 -5.33
CA ALA A 262 -13.16 -5.11 -4.12
C ALA A 262 -12.25 -3.98 -3.61
N GLY A 263 -10.95 -4.08 -3.86
CA GLY A 263 -9.93 -3.09 -3.50
C GLY A 263 -9.53 -3.17 -2.03
N CYS A 264 -10.48 -3.07 -1.10
CA CYS A 264 -10.22 -3.18 0.33
C CYS A 264 -11.39 -3.87 1.05
N VAL A 265 -11.09 -4.92 1.82
CA VAL A 265 -12.11 -5.78 2.46
C VAL A 265 -11.91 -5.88 3.96
N ASP A 266 -12.99 -5.89 4.73
CA ASP A 266 -12.96 -6.10 6.18
C ASP A 266 -12.57 -7.55 6.50
N ASP A 267 -11.86 -7.77 7.62
CA ASP A 267 -11.35 -9.09 8.01
C ASP A 267 -12.43 -10.13 8.36
N ASP A 268 -13.65 -9.67 8.67
CA ASP A 268 -14.82 -10.50 8.94
C ASP A 268 -15.71 -10.76 7.70
N SER A 269 -15.37 -10.17 6.55
CA SER A 269 -16.07 -10.43 5.29
C SER A 269 -15.73 -11.80 4.71
N ALA A 270 -16.60 -12.35 3.84
CA ALA A 270 -16.37 -13.66 3.23
C ALA A 270 -15.05 -13.75 2.41
N ILE A 271 -14.64 -12.65 1.77
CA ILE A 271 -13.35 -12.55 1.07
C ILE A 271 -12.24 -12.32 2.11
N GLY A 272 -12.46 -11.41 3.07
CA GLY A 272 -11.49 -11.06 4.10
C GLY A 272 -11.02 -12.24 4.94
N ILE A 273 -11.91 -13.16 5.31
CA ILE A 273 -11.57 -14.38 6.06
C ILE A 273 -10.55 -15.23 5.28
N GLN A 274 -10.75 -15.39 3.96
CA GLN A 274 -9.84 -16.16 3.11
C GLN A 274 -8.53 -15.41 2.86
N ILE A 275 -8.57 -14.09 2.71
CA ILE A 275 -7.36 -13.27 2.60
C ILE A 275 -6.54 -13.29 3.90
N ALA A 276 -7.21 -13.31 5.05
CA ALA A 276 -6.57 -13.43 6.35
C ALA A 276 -5.74 -14.72 6.46
N GLU A 277 -6.21 -15.84 5.89
CA GLU A 277 -5.44 -17.10 5.85
C GLU A 277 -4.12 -16.94 5.08
N ILE A 278 -4.12 -16.20 3.97
CA ILE A 278 -2.91 -15.90 3.19
C ILE A 278 -1.94 -15.06 4.03
N PHE A 279 -2.40 -13.97 4.67
CA PHE A 279 -1.54 -13.15 5.53
C PHE A 279 -0.99 -13.95 6.72
N ASN A 280 -1.82 -14.78 7.36
CA ASN A 280 -1.42 -15.64 8.49
C ASN A 280 -0.38 -16.69 8.07
N LYS A 281 -0.48 -17.25 6.86
CA LYS A 281 0.54 -18.14 6.28
C LYS A 281 1.90 -17.44 6.21
N TYR A 282 1.96 -16.20 5.75
CA TYR A 282 3.23 -15.44 5.67
C TYR A 282 3.75 -15.00 7.04
N TYR A 283 2.86 -14.63 7.95
CA TYR A 283 3.23 -14.35 9.35
C TYR A 283 3.84 -15.59 10.03
N LYS A 284 3.23 -16.77 9.87
CA LYS A 284 3.79 -18.04 10.36
C LYS A 284 5.16 -18.32 9.73
N LYS A 285 5.33 -18.04 8.44
CA LYS A 285 6.61 -18.20 7.74
C LYS A 285 7.73 -17.33 8.32
N LEU A 286 7.42 -16.13 8.84
CA LEU A 286 8.40 -15.29 9.56
C LEU A 286 8.90 -15.99 10.82
N TYR A 287 8.01 -16.58 11.62
CA TYR A 287 8.40 -17.36 12.81
C TYR A 287 9.17 -18.63 12.46
N ASP A 288 8.69 -19.40 11.48
CA ASP A 288 9.31 -20.67 11.10
C ASP A 288 10.74 -20.46 10.56
N LYS A 289 11.01 -19.30 9.95
CA LYS A 289 12.35 -18.86 9.50
C LYS A 289 13.17 -18.16 10.60
N ASN A 290 12.66 -18.05 11.83
CA ASN A 290 13.28 -17.32 12.93
C ASN A 290 13.59 -15.85 12.58
N ILE A 291 12.78 -15.22 11.74
CA ILE A 291 12.94 -13.79 11.38
C ILE A 291 12.43 -12.93 12.53
N ILE A 292 11.26 -13.27 13.06
CA ILE A 292 10.65 -12.65 14.23
C ILE A 292 10.70 -13.59 15.44
N CYS A 293 10.58 -13.03 16.64
CA CYS A 293 10.68 -13.75 17.91
C CYS A 293 9.61 -13.31 18.91
N ALA A 294 9.62 -13.91 20.10
CA ALA A 294 8.78 -13.46 21.21
C ALA A 294 9.38 -12.21 21.89
N LYS A 295 8.54 -11.45 22.62
CA LYS A 295 8.94 -10.19 23.27
C LYS A 295 10.08 -10.38 24.28
N GLU A 296 10.11 -11.54 24.94
CA GLU A 296 11.09 -11.91 25.97
C GLU A 296 12.49 -12.04 25.38
N ASP A 297 12.59 -12.49 24.13
CA ASP A 297 13.85 -12.67 23.39
C ASP A 297 14.23 -11.44 22.56
N ALA A 298 13.37 -10.43 22.53
CA ALA A 298 13.49 -9.29 21.63
C ALA A 298 14.63 -8.34 22.02
N LYS A 299 15.51 -8.07 21.04
CA LYS A 299 16.56 -7.03 21.10
C LYS A 299 16.32 -5.87 20.13
N GLY A 300 15.25 -5.93 19.35
CA GLY A 300 14.77 -4.85 18.50
C GLY A 300 13.39 -5.17 17.96
N CYS A 301 12.90 -4.33 17.06
CA CYS A 301 11.70 -4.58 16.27
C CYS A 301 11.91 -4.23 14.80
N LEU A 302 11.03 -4.76 13.96
CA LEU A 302 10.84 -4.35 12.58
C LEU A 302 9.38 -3.95 12.34
N TYR A 303 9.13 -2.95 11.51
CA TYR A 303 7.77 -2.73 11.01
C TYR A 303 7.35 -3.91 10.16
N SER A 304 6.12 -4.37 10.37
CA SER A 304 5.74 -5.67 9.89
C SER A 304 5.64 -5.75 8.37
N PHE A 305 5.83 -6.96 7.83
CA PHE A 305 5.66 -7.28 6.41
C PHE A 305 4.27 -6.86 5.86
N ASP A 306 3.25 -6.86 6.72
CA ASP A 306 1.87 -6.51 6.38
C ASP A 306 1.52 -5.04 6.65
N SER A 307 2.49 -4.20 7.04
CA SER A 307 2.28 -2.74 7.16
C SER A 307 2.42 -2.03 5.81
N TRP A 308 1.73 -0.91 5.62
CA TRP A 308 2.01 -0.02 4.47
C TRP A 308 3.45 0.53 4.55
N SER A 309 4.11 0.66 3.40
CA SER A 309 5.50 1.17 3.30
C SER A 309 5.70 1.84 1.95
N TYR A 310 6.24 3.07 1.96
CA TYR A 310 6.39 3.93 0.77
C TYR A 310 7.81 3.95 0.20
N CYS A 311 8.83 3.47 0.91
CA CYS A 311 10.24 3.65 0.51
C CYS A 311 11.15 2.51 0.99
N ASN A 312 12.43 2.53 0.57
CA ASN A 312 13.50 1.63 1.07
C ASN A 312 13.64 1.77 2.58
N ASP A 313 12.79 1.04 3.27
CA ASP A 313 12.46 1.21 4.66
C ASP A 313 13.49 0.46 5.49
N ASN A 314 14.60 1.06 5.92
CA ASN A 314 15.57 0.42 6.83
C ASN A 314 15.00 0.31 8.26
N ASN A 315 13.81 -0.30 8.38
CA ASN A 315 12.91 -0.33 9.53
C ASN A 315 13.39 -1.15 10.73
N LEU A 316 14.71 -1.27 10.92
CA LEU A 316 15.29 -1.96 12.07
C LEU A 316 15.45 -0.96 13.20
N ILE A 317 14.68 -1.17 14.25
CA ILE A 317 14.78 -0.33 15.45
C ILE A 317 15.30 -1.22 16.57
N SER A 318 16.57 -1.05 16.92
CA SER A 318 17.12 -1.72 18.10
C SER A 318 16.42 -1.26 19.37
N LYS A 319 16.37 -2.13 20.37
CA LYS A 319 15.59 -1.88 21.59
C LYS A 319 16.04 -0.63 22.35
N GLU A 320 17.32 -0.29 22.29
CA GLU A 320 17.86 0.92 22.87
C GLU A 320 17.46 2.22 22.16
N ILE A 321 16.97 2.14 20.92
CA ILE A 321 16.47 3.31 20.17
C ILE A 321 15.07 3.70 20.66
N PHE A 322 14.20 2.74 20.99
CA PHE A 322 12.81 3.06 21.34
C PHE A 322 12.44 2.86 22.82
N TYR A 323 13.10 1.97 23.58
CA TYR A 323 12.90 1.84 25.03
C TYR A 323 14.03 2.49 25.86
N PRO A 324 13.73 2.97 27.09
CA PRO A 324 12.39 3.18 27.63
C PRO A 324 11.65 4.28 26.84
N LEU A 325 10.33 4.15 26.69
CA LEU A 325 9.54 5.17 26.01
C LEU A 325 9.59 6.49 26.79
N GLN A 326 9.55 7.59 26.06
CA GLN A 326 9.44 8.93 26.63
C GLN A 326 8.04 9.49 26.40
N LYS A 327 7.64 10.51 27.15
CA LYS A 327 6.42 11.26 26.88
C LYS A 327 6.77 12.65 26.38
N ILE A 328 6.09 13.11 25.33
CA ILE A 328 6.17 14.50 24.83
C ILE A 328 4.78 15.07 24.58
N GLU A 329 4.71 16.40 24.50
CA GLU A 329 3.49 17.16 24.28
C GLU A 329 2.95 17.01 22.84
N PHE A 330 1.65 16.73 22.71
CA PHE A 330 0.90 16.82 21.46
C PHE A 330 -0.51 17.36 21.75
N GLU A 331 -0.85 18.51 21.16
CA GLU A 331 -2.14 19.20 21.36
C GLU A 331 -2.47 19.48 22.84
N GLY A 332 -1.46 19.62 23.70
CA GLY A 332 -1.59 19.93 25.12
C GLY A 332 -1.79 18.72 26.06
N ASP A 333 -1.78 17.49 25.53
CA ASP A 333 -1.68 16.25 26.32
C ASP A 333 -0.30 15.60 26.11
N GLU A 334 0.07 14.62 26.93
CA GLU A 334 1.37 13.91 26.83
C GLU A 334 1.20 12.48 26.32
N TYR A 335 1.98 12.08 25.31
CA TYR A 335 1.89 10.76 24.69
C TYR A 335 3.26 10.10 24.54
N TYR A 336 3.27 8.77 24.51
CA TYR A 336 4.49 7.99 24.37
C TYR A 336 5.14 8.17 22.99
N VAL A 337 6.47 8.29 23.00
CA VAL A 337 7.36 8.33 21.83
C VAL A 337 8.59 7.45 22.07
N PRO A 338 9.28 7.00 21.01
CA PRO A 338 10.54 6.26 21.14
C PRO A 338 11.59 7.04 21.95
N ASN A 339 12.43 6.36 22.75
CA ASN A 339 13.50 6.98 23.53
C ASN A 339 14.38 7.96 22.71
N LYS A 340 14.74 7.57 21.49
CA LYS A 340 15.50 8.37 20.52
C LYS A 340 14.59 8.81 19.37
N TYR A 341 13.44 9.40 19.67
CA TYR A 341 12.46 9.82 18.66
C TYR A 341 13.02 10.76 17.58
N ILE A 342 14.01 11.61 17.90
CA ILE A 342 14.70 12.43 16.89
C ILE A 342 15.47 11.57 15.88
N TYR A 343 16.10 10.48 16.32
CA TYR A 343 16.74 9.53 15.42
C TYR A 343 15.71 8.84 14.53
N VAL A 344 14.58 8.40 15.10
CA VAL A 344 13.49 7.78 14.33
C VAL A 344 12.97 8.73 13.24
N LEU A 345 12.78 10.03 13.56
CA LEU A 345 12.36 11.01 12.56
C LEU A 345 13.39 11.21 11.44
N LYS A 346 14.69 11.13 11.76
CA LYS A 346 15.76 11.22 10.74
C LYS A 346 15.78 10.00 9.82
N GLU A 347 15.51 8.81 10.35
CA GLU A 347 15.42 7.61 9.52
C GLU A 347 14.20 7.65 8.59
N VAL A 348 13.07 8.21 9.05
CA VAL A 348 11.83 8.28 8.26
C VAL A 348 11.84 9.43 7.25
N TYR A 349 12.27 10.63 7.68
CA TYR A 349 12.13 11.86 6.90
C TYR A 349 13.47 12.45 6.42
N GLY A 350 14.60 11.88 6.82
CA GLY A 350 15.93 12.41 6.56
C GLY A 350 16.40 13.44 7.59
N GLU A 351 17.66 13.87 7.46
CA GLU A 351 18.29 14.86 8.35
C GLU A 351 17.60 16.24 8.34
N ASP A 352 16.85 16.54 7.29
CA ASP A 352 16.16 17.82 7.06
C ASP A 352 14.67 17.79 7.39
N PHE A 353 14.20 16.92 8.30
CA PHE A 353 12.78 16.83 8.70
C PHE A 353 12.15 18.14 9.25
N TYR A 354 12.97 19.15 9.55
CA TYR A 354 12.56 20.55 9.77
C TYR A 354 12.52 21.37 8.45
N THR A 355 12.04 20.76 7.38
CA THR A 355 11.81 21.42 6.08
C THR A 355 10.36 21.28 5.66
N PHE A 356 9.91 22.15 4.77
CA PHE A 356 8.61 21.95 4.14
C PHE A 356 8.71 20.76 3.17
N PRO A 357 7.68 19.90 3.12
CA PRO A 357 7.63 18.85 2.11
C PRO A 357 7.71 19.48 0.71
N CYS A 358 8.55 18.89 -0.13
CA CYS A 358 8.69 19.25 -1.54
C CYS A 358 7.89 18.24 -2.36
N GLY A 359 6.91 18.67 -3.15
CA GLY A 359 6.15 17.80 -4.05
C GLY A 359 4.65 17.87 -3.87
N GLU A 360 4.00 16.70 -3.93
CA GLU A 360 2.55 16.55 -4.00
C GLU A 360 1.83 17.07 -2.74
N PRO A 361 0.59 17.57 -2.89
CA PRO A 361 -0.22 17.97 -1.75
C PRO A 361 -0.48 16.79 -0.81
N HIS A 362 -0.72 17.10 0.46
CA HIS A 362 -1.13 16.11 1.46
C HIS A 362 -2.26 15.22 0.92
N PHE A 363 -2.09 13.91 1.02
CA PHE A 363 -3.10 12.95 0.63
C PHE A 363 -4.23 13.00 1.66
N ILE A 364 -5.46 13.24 1.21
CA ILE A 364 -6.62 13.32 2.12
C ILE A 364 -7.03 11.90 2.50
N HIS A 365 -6.84 11.52 3.75
CA HIS A 365 -7.19 10.20 4.27
C HIS A 365 -8.66 10.12 4.71
N ALA A 366 -9.20 11.21 5.27
CA ALA A 366 -10.58 11.25 5.77
C ALA A 366 -11.58 11.76 4.70
N ASP A 367 -12.63 10.98 4.39
CA ASP A 367 -13.74 11.47 3.54
C ASP A 367 -14.69 12.36 4.35
N TRP A 368 -14.27 13.60 4.60
CA TRP A 368 -15.02 14.58 5.38
C TRP A 368 -16.00 15.42 4.56
N LYS A 369 -15.87 15.43 3.22
CA LYS A 369 -16.62 16.35 2.34
C LYS A 369 -18.14 16.21 2.46
N LYS A 370 -18.63 15.04 2.88
CA LYS A 370 -20.06 14.78 3.07
C LYS A 370 -20.57 15.12 4.48
N ASN A 371 -19.67 15.37 5.43
CA ASN A 371 -19.97 15.36 6.87
C ASN A 371 -19.54 16.65 7.60
N GLU A 372 -19.31 17.77 6.91
CA GLU A 372 -18.77 19.00 7.52
C GLU A 372 -19.57 19.50 8.74
N LYS A 373 -20.91 19.56 8.62
CA LYS A 373 -21.78 20.01 9.71
C LYS A 373 -21.76 19.05 10.91
N LEU A 374 -21.76 17.75 10.61
CA LEU A 374 -21.70 16.70 11.62
C LEU A 374 -20.41 16.80 12.44
N LEU A 375 -19.27 17.05 11.78
CA LEU A 375 -17.99 17.24 12.45
C LEU A 375 -18.02 18.42 13.42
N GLU A 376 -18.61 19.55 13.03
CA GLU A 376 -18.74 20.72 13.93
C GLU A 376 -19.61 20.42 15.15
N GLU A 377 -20.71 19.69 14.96
CA GLU A 377 -21.62 19.28 16.04
C GLU A 377 -20.96 18.29 17.01
N GLU A 378 -20.25 17.28 16.48
CA GLU A 378 -19.56 16.29 17.30
C GLU A 378 -18.37 16.91 18.07
N VAL A 379 -17.66 17.89 17.49
CA VAL A 379 -16.65 18.66 18.24
C VAL A 379 -17.28 19.34 19.45
N LYS A 380 -18.40 20.05 19.28
CA LYS A 380 -19.09 20.75 20.39
C LYS A 380 -19.55 19.79 21.50
N LYS A 381 -19.86 18.54 21.14
CA LYS A 381 -20.37 17.52 22.05
C LYS A 381 -19.24 16.81 22.83
N ARG A 382 -18.13 16.51 22.16
CA ARG A 382 -17.05 15.66 22.70
C ARG A 382 -15.90 16.46 23.27
N VAL A 383 -15.49 17.51 22.55
CA VAL A 383 -14.30 18.29 22.85
C VAL A 383 -14.70 19.44 23.77
N LYS A 384 -14.46 19.25 25.07
CA LYS A 384 -14.72 20.25 26.12
C LYS A 384 -13.59 21.26 26.27
#